data_AF-A0A959GS42-F1
#
_entry.id   AF-A0A959GS42-F1
#
_cell.length_a   1.000
_cell.length_b   1.000
_cell.length_c   1.000
_cell.angle_alpha   90.00
_cell.angle_beta   90.00
_cell.angle_gamma   90.00
#
_symmetry.space_group_name_H-M   'P 1'
#
loop_
_entity.id
_entity.type
_entity.pdbx_description
1 polymer ?
#
loop_
_entity_poly.entity_id
_entity_poly.type
_entity_poly.pdbx_seq_one_letter_code
_entity_poly.pdbx_strand_id
1 'polypeptide(L)'
;MRKLPLSIALSSLAVEASQQSLLPDELLRLAQRSLSSKESLLGQFLNCRRTETRTLSQDMTLASYELRYENQTLQFRFAYFQPRGSWELQGFRWAA
;
A
#
# COMPACT_ATOMS: atom_id res chain seq x y z
N MET A 1 -2.97 -19.19 8.16
CA MET A 1 -1.74 -18.39 7.89
C MET A 1 -1.55 -17.33 8.96
N ARG A 2 -0.33 -17.14 9.48
CA ARG A 2 -0.03 -16.09 10.49
C ARG A 2 0.08 -14.73 9.80
N LYS A 3 -1.05 -14.00 9.69
CA LYS A 3 -1.10 -12.63 9.12
C LYS A 3 -0.63 -11.53 10.09
N LEU A 4 -0.62 -11.83 11.40
CA LEU A 4 -0.23 -10.88 12.46
C LEU A 4 1.17 -10.24 12.25
N PRO A 5 2.26 -11.00 12.00
CA PRO A 5 3.58 -10.40 11.78
C PRO A 5 3.66 -9.56 10.50
N LEU A 6 2.86 -9.88 9.47
CA LEU A 6 2.81 -9.11 8.23
C LEU A 6 2.06 -7.78 8.44
N SER A 7 0.93 -7.83 9.14
CA SER A 7 0.18 -6.62 9.50
C SER A 7 0.98 -5.68 10.38
N ILE A 8 1.80 -6.18 11.34
CA ILE A 8 2.66 -5.34 12.17
C ILE A 8 3.69 -4.59 11.32
N ALA A 9 4.39 -5.29 10.42
CA ALA A 9 5.39 -4.67 9.55
C ALA A 9 4.78 -3.56 8.67
N LEU A 10 3.57 -3.79 8.16
CA LEU A 10 2.83 -2.82 7.36
C LEU A 10 2.32 -1.63 8.17
N SER A 11 1.88 -1.86 9.41
CA SER A 11 1.48 -0.77 10.32
C SER A 11 2.66 0.13 10.66
N SER A 12 3.84 -0.43 10.94
CA SER A 12 5.06 0.37 11.17
C SER A 12 5.38 1.23 9.94
N LEU A 13 5.30 0.64 8.75
CA LEU A 13 5.53 1.35 7.50
C LEU A 13 4.48 2.44 7.22
N ALA A 14 3.22 2.20 7.58
CA ALA A 14 2.16 3.20 7.48
C ALA A 14 2.40 4.41 8.41
N VAL A 15 2.92 4.16 9.62
CA VAL A 15 3.28 5.23 10.56
C VAL A 15 4.44 6.06 10.01
N GLU A 16 5.52 5.43 9.55
CA GLU A 16 6.65 6.15 8.93
C GLU A 16 6.23 6.96 7.71
N ALA A 17 5.38 6.36 6.86
CA ALA A 17 4.84 7.02 5.68
C ALA A 17 3.91 8.19 5.98
N SER A 18 3.20 8.19 7.11
CA SER A 18 2.37 9.34 7.49
C SER A 18 3.19 10.58 7.83
N GLN A 19 4.49 10.41 8.13
CA GLN A 19 5.41 11.50 8.44
C GLN A 19 6.12 12.04 7.18
N GLN A 20 5.96 11.38 6.03
CA GLN A 20 6.63 11.70 4.78
C GLN A 20 5.61 11.81 3.63
N SER A 21 5.61 12.89 2.86
CA SER A 21 4.77 12.99 1.66
C SER A 21 5.37 12.13 0.53
N LEU A 22 5.20 10.81 0.63
CA LEU A 22 5.67 9.85 -0.38
C LEU A 22 4.64 9.67 -1.48
N LEU A 23 5.12 9.48 -2.71
CA LEU A 23 4.26 9.04 -3.79
C LEU A 23 3.80 7.59 -3.55
N PRO A 24 2.61 7.19 -4.05
CA PRO A 24 2.11 5.83 -3.88
C PRO A 24 3.12 4.77 -4.32
N ASP A 25 3.79 4.98 -5.45
CA ASP A 25 4.78 4.03 -5.99
C ASP A 25 6.02 3.88 -5.09
N GLU A 26 6.42 4.94 -4.39
CA GLU A 26 7.53 4.89 -3.44
C GLU A 26 7.16 4.08 -2.21
N LEU A 27 5.96 4.31 -1.67
CA LEU A 27 5.44 3.54 -0.55
C LEU A 27 5.32 2.06 -0.91
N LEU A 28 4.79 1.75 -2.10
CA LEU A 28 4.60 0.37 -2.54
C LEU A 28 5.94 -0.35 -2.70
N ARG A 29 6.98 0.33 -3.18
CA ARG A 29 8.35 -0.21 -3.22
C ARG A 29 8.93 -0.45 -1.82
N LEU A 30 8.70 0.46 -0.88
CA LEU A 30 9.11 0.27 0.51
C LEU A 30 8.36 -0.91 1.15
N ALA A 31 7.05 -1.01 0.95
CA ALA A 31 6.24 -2.12 1.43
C ALA A 31 6.72 -3.46 0.86
N GLN A 32 7.00 -3.51 -0.44
CA GLN A 32 7.56 -4.70 -1.09
C GLN A 32 8.90 -5.10 -0.47
N ARG A 33 9.81 -4.14 -0.24
CA ARG A 33 11.12 -4.40 0.39
C ARG A 33 10.99 -4.89 1.83
N SER A 34 10.11 -4.29 2.63
CA SER A 34 9.87 -4.73 4.01
C SER A 34 9.30 -6.15 4.07
N LEU A 35 8.55 -6.54 3.04
CA LEU A 35 7.93 -7.86 2.93
C LEU A 35 8.81 -8.92 2.26
N SER A 36 9.93 -8.57 1.63
CA SER A 36 10.79 -9.54 0.91
C SER A 36 11.35 -10.63 1.85
N SER A 37 11.64 -10.29 3.10
CA SER A 37 12.04 -11.25 4.14
C SER A 37 10.94 -12.24 4.55
N LYS A 38 9.72 -12.08 4.03
CA LYS A 38 8.52 -12.85 4.36
C LYS A 38 7.99 -13.67 3.18
N GLU A 39 8.82 -13.92 2.17
CA GLU A 39 8.49 -14.77 1.01
C GLU A 39 7.94 -16.15 1.42
N SER A 40 8.42 -16.74 2.52
CA SER A 40 7.89 -18.01 3.04
C SER A 40 6.41 -17.97 3.45
N LEU A 41 5.84 -16.77 3.67
CA LEU A 41 4.44 -16.56 4.00
C LEU A 41 3.63 -16.01 2.81
N LEU A 42 4.24 -15.18 1.97
CA LEU A 42 3.56 -14.49 0.87
C LEU A 42 3.65 -15.24 -0.46
N GLY A 43 4.66 -16.10 -0.62
CA GLY A 43 5.12 -16.57 -1.91
C GLY A 43 5.93 -15.52 -2.66
N GLN A 44 6.28 -15.82 -3.91
CA GLN A 44 7.02 -14.88 -4.76
C GLN A 44 6.17 -13.64 -5.08
N PHE A 45 6.84 -12.50 -5.23
CA PHE A 45 6.21 -11.30 -5.74
C PHE A 45 5.89 -11.46 -7.23
N LEU A 46 4.64 -11.18 -7.61
CA LEU A 46 4.17 -11.32 -8.98
C LEU A 46 4.17 -9.97 -9.70
N ASN A 47 3.47 -8.98 -9.15
CA ASN A 47 3.40 -7.64 -9.70
C ASN A 47 2.76 -6.63 -8.73
N CYS A 48 2.90 -5.36 -9.08
CA CYS A 48 2.14 -4.26 -8.51
C CYS A 48 1.18 -3.74 -9.57
N ARG A 49 -0.09 -3.50 -9.20
CA ARG A 49 -1.11 -2.99 -10.12
C ARG A 49 -1.95 -1.91 -9.46
N ARG A 50 -2.13 -0.78 -10.13
CA ARG A 50 -3.19 0.18 -9.77
C ARG A 50 -4.54 -0.39 -10.21
N THR A 51 -5.45 -0.56 -9.26
CA THR A 51 -6.75 -1.20 -9.50
C THR A 51 -7.91 -0.22 -9.58
N GLU A 52 -7.79 0.94 -8.94
CA GLU A 52 -8.83 1.96 -8.96
C GLU A 52 -8.23 3.35 -8.93
N THR A 53 -8.88 4.29 -9.60
CA THR A 53 -8.66 5.73 -9.40
C THR A 53 -10.00 6.42 -9.49
N ARG A 54 -10.36 7.16 -8.45
CA ARG A 54 -11.64 7.84 -8.34
C ARG A 54 -11.44 9.25 -7.84
N THR A 55 -11.78 10.22 -8.66
CA THR A 55 -11.87 11.62 -8.24
C THR A 55 -13.21 11.83 -7.53
N LEU A 56 -13.17 12.25 -6.28
CA LEU A 56 -14.36 12.47 -5.44
C LEU A 56 -14.83 13.93 -5.49
N SER A 57 -13.89 14.86 -5.64
CA SER A 57 -14.13 16.30 -5.83
C SER A 57 -12.95 16.89 -6.61
N GLN A 58 -13.01 18.17 -6.98
CA GLN A 58 -11.85 18.86 -7.58
C GLN A 58 -10.59 18.71 -6.72
N ASP A 59 -10.76 18.69 -5.39
CA ASP A 59 -9.65 18.68 -4.45
C ASP A 59 -9.24 17.29 -3.96
N MET A 60 -9.93 16.22 -4.36
CA MET A 60 -9.66 14.88 -3.80
C MET A 60 -9.70 13.78 -4.86
N THR A 61 -8.59 13.03 -4.95
CA THR A 61 -8.50 11.82 -5.76
C THR A 61 -8.09 10.63 -4.91
N LEU A 62 -8.87 9.55 -4.96
CA LEU A 62 -8.53 8.28 -4.37
C LEU A 62 -7.86 7.38 -5.39
N ALA A 63 -6.87 6.60 -4.97
CA ALA A 63 -6.26 5.56 -5.78
C ALA A 63 -6.07 4.28 -4.96
N SER A 64 -6.40 3.14 -5.56
CA SER A 64 -6.19 1.82 -4.97
C SER A 64 -5.11 1.08 -5.75
N TYR A 65 -4.21 0.43 -5.02
CA TYR A 65 -3.11 -0.35 -5.57
C TYR A 65 -3.08 -1.73 -4.94
N GLU A 66 -2.63 -2.73 -5.69
CA GLU A 66 -2.45 -4.10 -5.24
C GLU A 66 -0.99 -4.53 -5.41
N LEU A 67 -0.41 -5.03 -4.32
CA LEU A 67 0.82 -5.81 -4.33
C LEU A 67 0.42 -7.28 -4.32
N ARG A 68 0.69 -7.98 -5.43
CA ARG A 68 0.27 -9.36 -5.64
C ARG A 68 1.46 -10.29 -5.42
N TYR A 69 1.25 -11.28 -4.57
CA TYR A 69 2.14 -12.40 -4.34
C TYR A 69 1.40 -13.70 -4.67
N GLU A 70 2.11 -14.82 -4.80
CA GLU A 70 1.49 -16.11 -5.15
C GLU A 70 0.38 -16.53 -4.18
N ASN A 71 0.56 -16.30 -2.88
CA ASN A 71 -0.35 -16.79 -1.85
C ASN A 71 -1.25 -15.71 -1.26
N GLN A 72 -0.97 -14.43 -1.49
CA GLN A 72 -1.70 -13.31 -0.90
C GLN A 72 -1.68 -12.08 -1.81
N THR A 73 -2.74 -11.28 -1.73
CA THR A 73 -2.78 -9.94 -2.32
C THR A 73 -2.95 -8.91 -1.21
N LEU A 74 -2.15 -7.86 -1.21
CA LEU A 74 -2.35 -6.68 -0.36
C LEU A 74 -2.91 -5.55 -1.19
N GLN A 75 -3.99 -4.95 -0.71
CA GLN A 75 -4.54 -3.74 -1.27
C GLN A 75 -4.18 -2.53 -0.40
N PHE A 76 -3.68 -1.48 -1.02
CA PHE A 76 -3.40 -0.17 -0.43
C PHE A 76 -4.36 0.86 -0.99
N ARG A 77 -4.80 1.79 -0.15
CA ARG A 77 -5.61 2.95 -0.56
C ARG A 77 -4.88 4.23 -0.25
N PHE A 78 -4.84 5.11 -1.22
CA PHE A 78 -4.25 6.43 -1.11
C PHE A 78 -5.30 7.49 -1.42
N ALA A 79 -5.13 8.65 -0.80
CA ALA A 79 -5.89 9.86 -1.10
C ALA A 79 -4.90 10.98 -1.45
N TYR A 80 -5.15 11.66 -2.56
CA TYR A 80 -4.48 12.88 -2.94
C TYR A 80 -5.38 14.05 -2.60
N PHE A 81 -4.85 15.04 -1.88
CA PHE A 81 -5.59 16.22 -1.46
C PHE A 81 -4.98 17.51 -2.05
N GLN A 82 -5.79 18.33 -2.71
CA GLN A 82 -5.47 19.72 -3.02
C GLN A 82 -5.99 20.64 -1.89
N PRO A 83 -5.33 21.78 -1.62
CA PRO A 83 -4.14 22.32 -2.28
C PRO A 83 -2.81 21.76 -1.76
N ARG A 84 -2.82 20.84 -0.77
CA ARG A 84 -1.59 20.28 -0.16
C ARG A 84 -0.66 19.64 -1.19
N GLY A 85 -1.22 19.08 -2.27
CA GLY A 85 -0.45 18.52 -3.37
C GLY A 85 0.28 17.23 -2.98
N SER A 86 -0.20 16.52 -1.95
CA SER A 86 0.43 15.33 -1.39
C SER A 86 -0.50 14.12 -1.46
N TRP A 87 0.11 12.94 -1.57
CA TRP A 87 -0.56 11.67 -1.39
C TRP A 87 -0.46 11.23 0.07
N GLU A 88 -1.56 10.72 0.61
CA GLU A 88 -1.66 10.20 1.96
C GLU A 88 -2.14 8.74 1.91
N LEU A 89 -1.46 7.86 2.64
CA LEU A 89 -1.91 6.48 2.82
C LEU A 89 -3.13 6.46 3.74
N GLN A 90 -4.27 5.99 3.22
CA GLN A 90 -5.50 5.83 4.00
C GLN A 90 -5.53 4.49 4.75
N GLY A 91 -4.80 3.49 4.24
CA GLY A 91 -4.64 2.20 4.89
C GLY A 91 -4.38 1.06 3.92
N PHE A 92 -4.24 -0.13 4.46
CA PHE A 92 -4.03 -1.37 3.71
C PHE A 92 -4.92 -2.49 4.23
N ARG A 93 -5.17 -3.50 3.40
CA ARG A 93 -5.87 -4.72 3.78
C ARG A 93 -5.40 -5.90 2.94
N TRP A 94 -5.59 -7.10 3.48
CA TRP A 94 -5.48 -8.32 2.68
C TRP A 94 -6.71 -8.43 1.78
N ALA A 95 -6.49 -8.50 0.47
CA ALA A 95 -7.55 -8.85 -0.48
C ALA A 95 -7.81 -10.36 -0.40
N ALA A 96 -9.08 -10.75 -0.54
CA ALA A 96 -9.54 -12.13 -0.50
C ALA A 96 -9.23 -12.87 -1.80
#